data_AF-A0A7C3WQX6-F1
#
_entry.id   AF-A0A7C3WQX6-F1
#
_cell.length_a   1.000
_cell.length_b   1.000
_cell.length_c   1.000
_cell.angle_alpha   90.00
_cell.angle_beta   90.00
_cell.angle_gamma   90.00
#
_symmetry.space_group_name_H-M   'P 1'
#
loop_
_entity.id
_entity.type
_entity.pdbx_description
1 polymer ?
#
loop_
_entity_poly.entity_id
_entity_poly.type
_entity_poly.pdbx_seq_one_letter_code
_entity_poly.pdbx_strand_id
1 'polypeptide(L)'
;MRCERCGQEVDAAEIRNHGGQNLCEDCFLDTVSQVKTCDPWAVHLAKSVKGRGGLSLTPRQEKLYDLVKERKEISFSEAARLLGWSEEEVRRDFATLRHLEVLRACKRGDLVLMTLF
;
A
#
# COMPACT_ATOMS: atom_id res chain seq x y z
N MET A 1 33.45 12.16 -14.34
CA MET A 1 33.64 10.69 -14.29
C MET A 1 32.48 10.03 -15.03
N ARG A 2 32.65 8.82 -15.59
CA ARG A 2 31.60 8.19 -16.40
C ARG A 2 31.02 6.97 -15.70
N CYS A 3 29.70 6.88 -15.61
CA CYS A 3 29.00 5.71 -15.10
C CYS A 3 29.21 4.51 -16.03
N GLU A 4 29.63 3.37 -15.49
CA GLU A 4 29.89 2.14 -16.25
C GLU A 4 28.61 1.43 -16.74
N ARG A 5 27.44 1.82 -16.22
CA ARG A 5 26.13 1.21 -16.56
C ARG A 5 25.34 2.02 -17.59
N CYS A 6 25.06 3.29 -17.31
CA CYS A 6 24.29 4.14 -18.22
C CYS A 6 25.17 5.00 -19.15
N GLY A 7 26.48 5.08 -18.90
CA GLY A 7 27.41 5.86 -19.69
C GLY A 7 27.33 7.38 -19.47
N GLN A 8 26.50 7.85 -18.53
CA GLN A 8 26.36 9.26 -18.18
C GLN A 8 27.63 9.82 -17.54
N GLU A 9 27.95 11.07 -17.86
CA GLU A 9 29.02 11.81 -17.23
C GLU A 9 28.48 12.53 -15.98
N VAL A 10 29.10 12.26 -14.84
CA VAL A 10 28.70 12.77 -13.51
C VAL A 10 29.93 13.25 -12.75
N ASP A 11 29.71 14.04 -11.70
CA ASP A 11 30.80 14.48 -10.82
C ASP A 11 31.46 13.26 -10.16
N ALA A 12 32.76 13.35 -9.86
CA ALA A 12 33.46 12.28 -9.16
C ALA A 12 32.88 12.00 -7.76
N ALA A 13 32.31 13.01 -7.10
CA ALA A 13 31.64 12.88 -5.81
C ALA A 13 30.30 12.10 -5.89
N GLU A 14 29.71 12.01 -7.08
CA GLU A 14 28.43 11.31 -7.33
C GLU A 14 28.62 9.85 -7.79
N ILE A 15 29.87 9.39 -7.93
CA ILE A 15 30.18 8.00 -8.25
C ILE A 15 30.09 7.13 -6.99
N ARG A 16 29.36 6.02 -7.12
CA ARG A 16 29.25 4.96 -6.11
C ARG A 16 29.88 3.67 -6.64
N ASN A 17 30.74 3.05 -5.83
CA ASN A 17 31.27 1.73 -6.15
C ASN A 17 30.30 0.65 -5.66
N HIS A 18 29.88 -0.25 -6.55
CA HIS A 18 29.04 -1.40 -6.20
C HIS A 18 29.42 -2.61 -7.05
N GLY A 19 29.75 -3.73 -6.41
CA GLY A 19 30.15 -4.95 -7.12
C GLY A 19 31.40 -4.78 -8.00
N GLY A 20 32.28 -3.83 -7.68
CA GLY A 20 33.46 -3.49 -8.47
C GLY A 20 33.21 -2.52 -9.62
N GLN A 21 31.96 -2.08 -9.85
CA GLN A 21 31.61 -1.12 -10.90
C GLN A 21 31.43 0.29 -10.34
N ASN A 22 31.81 1.32 -11.11
CA ASN A 22 31.55 2.72 -10.79
C ASN A 22 30.24 3.19 -11.42
N LEU A 23 29.24 3.46 -10.58
CA LEU A 23 27.87 3.80 -10.99
C LEU A 23 27.53 5.24 -10.59
N CYS A 24 26.69 5.92 -11.37
CA CYS A 24 26.00 7.11 -10.89
C CYS A 24 24.97 6.73 -9.81
N GLU A 25 24.50 7.71 -9.06
CA GLU A 25 23.54 7.53 -7.97
C GLU A 25 22.28 6.77 -8.40
N ASP A 26 21.67 7.16 -9.53
CA ASP A 26 20.46 6.50 -10.05
C ASP A 26 20.70 5.00 -10.34
N CYS A 27 21.78 4.69 -11.06
CA CYS A 27 22.15 3.31 -11.40
C CYS A 27 22.52 2.48 -10.16
N PHE A 28 23.09 3.11 -9.14
CA PHE A 28 23.40 2.49 -7.86
C PHE A 28 22.11 2.14 -7.13
N LEU A 29 21.18 3.10 -6.99
CA LEU A 29 19.88 2.93 -6.34
C LEU A 29 19.07 1.82 -6.99
N ASP A 30 19.02 1.76 -8.33
CA ASP A 30 18.36 0.68 -9.05
C ASP A 30 18.93 -0.71 -8.71
N THR A 31 20.23 -0.78 -8.41
CA THR A 31 20.91 -2.04 -8.09
C THR A 31 20.65 -2.49 -6.66
N VAL A 32 20.67 -1.55 -5.70
CA VAL A 32 20.51 -1.86 -4.27
C VAL A 32 19.04 -1.90 -3.82
N SER A 33 18.16 -1.20 -4.53
CA SER A 33 16.74 -1.07 -4.23
C SER A 33 15.88 -1.98 -5.12
N GLN A 34 16.35 -3.20 -5.40
CA GLN A 34 15.54 -4.18 -6.09
C GLN A 34 14.26 -4.45 -5.31
N VAL A 35 13.12 -4.43 -6.01
CA VAL A 35 11.82 -4.78 -5.45
C VAL A 35 11.87 -6.24 -4.99
N LYS A 36 12.02 -6.45 -3.69
CA LYS A 36 11.98 -7.79 -3.10
C LYS A 36 10.54 -8.26 -3.05
N THR A 37 10.28 -9.49 -3.51
CA THR A 37 9.02 -10.16 -3.25
C THR A 37 8.81 -10.27 -1.74
N CYS A 38 7.58 -10.04 -1.26
CA CYS A 38 7.27 -10.20 0.16
C CYS A 38 7.67 -11.59 0.65
N ASP A 39 8.34 -11.64 1.80
CA ASP A 39 8.75 -12.89 2.45
C ASP A 39 7.50 -13.77 2.72
N PRO A 40 7.44 -15.00 2.17
CA PRO A 40 6.28 -15.87 2.32
C PRO A 40 5.96 -16.23 3.79
N TRP A 41 6.98 -16.31 4.65
CA TRP A 41 6.81 -16.56 6.08
C TRP A 41 6.26 -15.33 6.79
N ALA A 42 6.71 -14.13 6.44
CA ALA A 42 6.13 -12.90 6.98
C ALA A 42 4.64 -12.77 6.62
N VAL A 43 4.27 -13.12 5.38
CA VAL A 43 2.85 -13.16 4.95
C VAL A 43 2.08 -14.26 5.69
N HIS A 44 2.64 -15.46 5.83
CA HIS A 44 2.00 -16.56 6.55
C HIS A 44 1.78 -16.23 8.02
N LEU A 45 2.77 -15.65 8.69
CA LEU A 45 2.69 -15.21 10.08
C LEU A 45 1.63 -14.12 10.25
N ALA A 46 1.62 -13.10 9.40
CA ALA A 46 0.61 -12.05 9.43
C ALA A 46 -0.82 -12.62 9.30
N LYS A 47 -1.01 -13.64 8.45
CA LYS A 47 -2.28 -14.34 8.30
C LYS A 47 -2.62 -15.23 9.50
N SER A 48 -1.65 -15.92 10.09
CA SER A 48 -1.90 -16.87 11.18
C SER A 48 -2.16 -16.19 12.52
N VAL A 49 -1.66 -14.97 12.72
CA VAL A 49 -1.98 -14.13 13.90
C VAL A 49 -3.23 -13.28 13.71
N LYS A 50 -3.79 -13.21 12.49
CA LYS A 50 -5.04 -12.50 12.19
C LYS A 50 -6.15 -13.03 13.11
N GLY A 51 -6.63 -12.18 14.01
CA GLY A 51 -7.69 -12.51 14.98
C GLY A 51 -7.24 -13.21 16.27
N ARG A 52 -5.93 -13.45 16.48
CA ARG A 52 -5.41 -14.09 17.72
C ARG A 52 -4.93 -13.09 18.78
N GLY A 53 -4.72 -11.84 18.41
CA GLY A 53 -4.57 -10.69 19.30
C GLY A 53 -5.29 -9.53 18.64
N GLY A 54 -6.41 -9.10 19.24
CA GLY A 54 -7.43 -8.26 18.62
C GLY A 54 -6.87 -7.23 17.66
N LEU A 55 -7.25 -7.36 16.38
CA LEU A 55 -7.13 -6.29 15.41
C LEU A 55 -8.01 -5.15 15.91
N SER A 56 -7.42 -4.26 16.73
CA SER A 56 -8.12 -3.08 17.22
C SER A 56 -8.10 -2.09 16.07
N LEU A 57 -9.22 -2.03 15.36
CA LEU A 57 -9.47 -0.94 14.44
C LEU A 57 -9.45 0.37 15.24
N THR A 58 -9.00 1.46 14.61
CA THR A 58 -9.21 2.78 15.22
C THR A 58 -10.72 3.09 15.23
N PRO A 59 -11.21 3.96 16.13
CA PRO A 59 -12.63 4.32 16.14
C PRO A 59 -13.14 4.87 14.80
N ARG A 60 -12.26 5.44 13.97
CA ARG A 60 -12.60 5.90 12.62
C ARG A 60 -12.74 4.71 11.65
N GLN A 61 -11.81 3.77 11.69
CA GLN A 61 -11.89 2.54 10.89
C GLN A 61 -13.11 1.68 11.26
N GLU A 62 -13.47 1.59 12.55
CA GLU A 62 -14.69 0.91 13.01
C GLU A 62 -15.95 1.52 12.41
N LYS A 63 -16.08 2.85 12.41
CA LYS A 63 -17.23 3.54 11.80
C LYS A 63 -17.38 3.23 10.31
N LEU A 64 -16.27 3.21 9.56
CA LEU A 64 -16.29 2.85 8.15
C LEU A 64 -16.67 1.37 7.95
N TYR A 65 -16.10 0.48 8.76
CA TYR A 65 -16.42 -0.94 8.74
C TYR A 65 -17.90 -1.20 9.02
N ASP A 66 -18.44 -0.61 10.09
CA ASP A 66 -19.84 -0.78 10.50
C ASP A 66 -20.80 -0.25 9.44
N LEU A 67 -20.49 0.90 8.82
CA LEU A 67 -21.28 1.44 7.72
C LEU A 67 -21.32 0.48 6.52
N VAL A 68 -20.17 -0.06 6.11
CA VAL A 68 -20.11 -1.02 4.99
C VAL A 68 -20.83 -2.33 5.35
N LYS A 69 -20.71 -2.79 6.59
CA LYS A 69 -21.43 -3.97 7.11
C LYS A 69 -22.94 -3.77 7.09
N GLU A 70 -23.43 -2.60 7.50
CA GLU A 70 -24.86 -2.26 7.49
C GLU A 70 -25.41 -2.13 6.07
N ARG A 71 -24.68 -1.45 5.18
CA ARG A 71 -25.10 -1.20 3.79
C ARG A 71 -24.85 -2.36 2.83
N LYS A 72 -24.02 -3.34 3.22
CA LYS A 72 -23.50 -4.48 2.43
C LYS A 72 -22.60 -4.08 1.26
N GLU A 73 -23.01 -3.09 0.48
CA GLU A 73 -22.24 -2.49 -0.61
C GLU A 73 -22.44 -0.96 -0.57
N ILE A 74 -21.37 -0.17 -0.65
CA ILE A 74 -21.44 1.30 -0.64
C ILE A 74 -20.27 1.92 -1.42
N SER A 75 -20.52 3.02 -2.13
CA SER A 75 -19.46 3.74 -2.86
C SER A 75 -18.61 4.62 -1.93
N PHE A 76 -17.41 5.00 -2.37
CA PHE A 76 -16.54 5.92 -1.61
C PHE A 76 -17.18 7.28 -1.37
N SER A 77 -17.83 7.85 -2.40
CA SER A 77 -18.50 9.15 -2.32
C SER A 77 -19.71 9.12 -1.38
N GLU A 78 -20.49 8.05 -1.42
CA GLU A 78 -21.63 7.88 -0.51
C GLU A 78 -21.18 7.67 0.93
N ALA A 79 -20.14 6.87 1.17
CA ALA A 79 -19.58 6.69 2.51
C ALA A 79 -19.02 8.00 3.07
N ALA A 80 -18.30 8.78 2.25
CA ALA A 80 -17.81 10.10 2.61
C ALA A 80 -18.94 11.03 3.05
N ARG A 81 -20.03 11.08 2.26
CA ARG A 81 -21.23 11.87 2.58
C ARG A 81 -21.89 11.43 3.89
N LEU A 82 -22.06 10.12 4.11
CA LEU A 82 -22.75 9.60 5.30
C LEU A 82 -21.93 9.76 6.59
N LEU A 83 -20.60 9.69 6.48
CA LEU A 83 -19.69 9.82 7.62
C LEU A 83 -19.29 11.28 7.88
N GLY A 84 -19.58 12.19 6.94
CA GLY A 84 -19.15 13.58 6.99
C GLY A 84 -17.64 13.74 6.81
N TRP A 85 -17.01 12.85 6.04
CA TRP A 85 -15.56 12.85 5.76
C TRP A 85 -15.31 13.24 4.31
N SER A 86 -14.06 13.57 3.99
CA SER A 86 -13.60 13.63 2.60
C SER A 86 -13.45 12.22 2.00
N GLU A 87 -13.55 12.10 0.68
CA GLU A 87 -13.27 10.83 0.00
C GLU A 87 -11.83 10.33 0.24
N GLU A 88 -10.87 11.25 0.40
CA GLU A 88 -9.48 10.90 0.71
C GLU A 88 -9.34 10.24 2.08
N GLU A 89 -10.09 10.71 3.09
CA GLU A 89 -10.12 10.10 4.42
C GLU A 89 -10.71 8.70 4.37
N VAL A 90 -11.82 8.52 3.64
CA VAL A 90 -12.42 7.19 3.42
C VAL A 90 -11.43 6.26 2.72
N ARG A 91 -10.74 6.73 1.67
CA ARG A 91 -9.74 5.94 0.94
C ARG A 91 -8.55 5.56 1.81
N ARG A 92 -8.09 6.46 2.68
CA ARG A 92 -6.99 6.22 3.63
C ARG A 92 -7.36 5.10 4.61
N ASP A 93 -8.53 5.17 5.23
CA ASP A 93 -8.97 4.12 6.16
C ASP A 93 -9.29 2.81 5.44
N PHE A 94 -9.91 2.89 4.26
CA PHE A 94 -10.16 1.73 3.41
C PHE A 94 -8.87 0.99 3.03
N ALA A 95 -7.77 1.69 2.72
CA ALA A 95 -6.50 1.06 2.38
C ALA A 95 -6.00 0.15 3.52
N THR A 96 -6.11 0.62 4.77
CA THR A 96 -5.79 -0.18 5.95
C THR A 96 -6.76 -1.35 6.09
N LEU A 97 -8.08 -1.10 6.04
CA LEU A 97 -9.10 -2.16 6.17
C LEU A 97 -9.00 -3.23 5.06
N ARG A 98 -8.53 -2.85 3.87
CA ARG A 98 -8.23 -3.77 2.76
C ARG A 98 -6.99 -4.61 3.02
N HIS A 99 -5.92 -4.00 3.53
CA HIS A 99 -4.71 -4.73 3.90
C HIS A 99 -4.97 -5.75 5.02
N LEU A 100 -5.85 -5.39 5.95
CA LEU A 100 -6.35 -6.26 7.00
C LEU A 100 -7.34 -7.32 6.50
N GLU A 101 -7.66 -7.32 5.19
CA GLU A 101 -8.63 -8.21 4.58
C GLU A 101 -9.98 -8.20 5.31
N VAL A 102 -10.42 -7.01 5.72
CA VAL A 102 -11.73 -6.75 6.37
C VAL A 102 -12.71 -6.18 5.35
N LEU A 103 -12.27 -5.21 4.54
CA LEU A 103 -13.05 -4.63 3.44
C LEU A 103 -12.36 -4.84 2.10
N ARG A 104 -13.10 -5.21 1.06
CA ARG A 104 -12.63 -5.23 -0.33
C ARG A 104 -13.37 -4.19 -1.18
N ALA A 105 -12.86 -3.95 -2.38
CA ALA A 105 -13.55 -3.15 -3.38
C ALA A 105 -13.91 -4.03 -4.57
N CYS A 106 -15.15 -3.90 -5.06
CA CYS A 106 -15.65 -4.57 -6.24
C CYS A 106 -16.12 -3.52 -7.25
N LYS A 107 -15.73 -3.68 -8.52
CA LYS A 107 -16.24 -2.87 -9.62
C LYS A 107 -17.59 -3.44 -10.08
N ARG A 108 -18.62 -2.60 -10.13
CA ARG A 108 -19.97 -2.91 -10.65
C ARG A 108 -20.31 -1.85 -11.70
N GLY A 109 -20.18 -2.19 -12.98
CA GLY A 109 -20.23 -1.20 -14.06
C GLY A 109 -19.13 -0.17 -13.88
N ASP A 110 -19.50 1.11 -13.84
CA ASP A 110 -18.56 2.23 -13.65
C ASP A 110 -18.30 2.60 -12.19
N LEU A 111 -18.99 1.94 -11.26
CA LEU A 111 -18.87 2.22 -9.82
C LEU A 111 -17.90 1.27 -9.14
N VAL A 112 -17.12 1.81 -8.20
CA VAL A 112 -16.32 1.04 -7.27
C VAL A 112 -17.02 1.05 -5.91
N LEU A 113 -17.46 -0.13 -5.48
CA LEU A 113 -18.18 -0.33 -4.22
C LEU A 113 -17.28 -1.02 -3.21
N MET A 114 -17.31 -0.55 -1.97
CA MET A 114 -16.73 -1.21 -0.81
C MET A 114 -17.69 -2.28 -0.31
N THR A 115 -17.17 -3.48 -0.05
CA THR A 115 -17.90 -4.61 0.54
C THR A 115 -17.04 -5.25 1.62
N LEU A 116 -17.64 -6.08 2.47
CA LEU A 116 -16.87 -7.00 3.32
C LEU A 116 -16.13 -8.02 2.44
N PHE A 117 -15.01 -8.56 2.96
CA PHE A 117 -14.25 -9.62 2.28
C PHE A 117 -15.04 -10.91 2.10
#